data_AF-A0A1H9QYJ9-F1
#
_entry.id   AF-A0A1H9QYJ9-F1
#
_cell.length_a   1.000
_cell.length_b   1.000
_cell.length_c   1.000
_cell.angle_alpha   90.00
_cell.angle_beta   90.00
_cell.angle_gamma   90.00
#
_symmetry.space_group_name_H-M   'P 1'
#
loop_
_entity.id
_entity.type
_entity.pdbx_description
1 polymer ?
#
loop_
_entity_poly.entity_id
_entity_poly.type
_entity_poly.pdbx_seq_one_letter_code
_entity_poly.pdbx_strand_id
1 'polypeptide(L)' 'MSFDAFIQMDEIGGEALDDKHKGWIEITGCNFGSHQSKTATASSEYTQNGSGGSNVAGGWDRIGNKKYA' A
#
# COMPACT_ATOMS: atom_id res chain seq x y z
N MET A 1 11.93 28.70 13.21
CA MET A 1 10.97 29.25 12.24
C MET A 1 9.66 28.52 12.47
N SER A 2 8.56 29.23 12.74
CA SER A 2 7.23 28.62 12.87
C SER A 2 6.66 28.33 11.48
N PHE A 3 5.70 27.43 11.42
CA PHE A 3 4.96 27.07 10.21
C PHE A 3 3.52 27.56 10.38
N ASP A 4 2.96 28.16 9.32
CA ASP A 4 1.57 28.58 9.25
C ASP A 4 0.83 27.69 8.25
N ALA A 5 -0.33 27.19 8.65
CA ALA A 5 -1.18 26.36 7.80
C ALA A 5 -2.63 26.81 7.81
N PHE A 6 -3.27 26.65 6.66
CA PHE A 6 -4.65 27.04 6.42
C PHE A 6 -5.36 25.94 5.64
N ILE A 7 -6.65 25.73 5.90
CA ILE A 7 -7.51 24.82 5.14
C ILE A 7 -8.77 25.53 4.66
N GLN A 8 -9.16 25.25 3.41
CA GLN A 8 -10.41 25.72 2.82
C GLN A 8 -11.37 24.55 2.68
N MET A 9 -12.65 24.80 2.97
CA MET A 9 -13.76 23.90 2.69
C MET A 9 -14.84 24.72 1.98
N ASP A 10 -15.40 24.19 0.90
CA ASP A 10 -16.22 24.97 -0.04
C ASP A 10 -17.41 25.69 0.61
N GLU A 11 -18.06 25.06 1.59
CA GLU A 11 -19.25 25.60 2.25
C GLU A 11 -19.01 26.04 3.71
N ILE A 12 -17.76 26.00 4.18
CA ILE A 12 -17.40 26.35 5.58
C ILE A 12 -16.32 27.43 5.56
N GLY A 13 -16.69 28.64 5.98
CA GLY A 13 -15.76 29.75 6.18
C GLY A 13 -14.99 29.63 7.50
N GLY A 14 -13.83 30.29 7.55
CA GLY A 14 -13.03 30.52 8.75
C GLY A 14 -12.69 32.00 8.93
N GLU A 15 -11.75 32.27 9.85
CA GLU A 15 -11.45 33.63 10.35
C GLU A 15 -10.00 34.06 10.06
N ALA A 16 -9.26 33.31 9.23
CA ALA A 16 -7.89 33.66 8.87
C ALA A 16 -7.84 35.07 8.26
N LEU A 17 -6.91 35.89 8.76
CA LEU A 17 -6.70 37.27 8.30
C LEU A 17 -5.52 37.42 7.34
N ASP A 18 -4.80 36.33 7.08
CA ASP A 18 -3.68 36.30 6.14
C ASP A 18 -4.12 36.75 4.74
N ASP A 19 -3.30 37.60 4.10
CA ASP A 19 -3.67 38.22 2.82
C ASP A 19 -3.94 37.21 1.70
N LYS A 20 -3.31 36.04 1.74
CA LYS A 20 -3.45 34.99 0.71
C LYS A 20 -4.49 33.95 1.07
N HIS A 21 -4.92 33.86 2.32
CA HIS A 21 -5.85 32.83 2.83
C HIS A 21 -7.01 33.45 3.62
N LYS A 22 -7.48 34.65 3.23
CA LYS A 22 -8.57 35.34 3.95
C LYS A 22 -9.82 34.48 4.03
N GLY A 23 -10.36 34.36 5.24
CA GLY A 23 -11.58 33.59 5.51
C GLY A 23 -11.38 32.08 5.47
N TRP A 24 -10.13 31.58 5.47
CA TRP A 24 -9.83 30.15 5.65
C TRP A 24 -9.75 29.81 7.14
N ILE A 25 -9.69 28.53 7.47
CA ILE A 25 -9.48 28.07 8.85
C ILE A 25 -7.98 27.92 9.10
N GLU A 26 -7.48 28.56 10.16
CA GLU A 26 -6.11 28.40 10.64
C GLU A 26 -5.92 27.04 11.33
N ILE A 27 -4.86 26.34 10.96
CA ILE A 27 -4.55 25.00 11.47
C ILE A 27 -3.52 25.12 12.59
N THR A 28 -3.88 24.69 13.79
CA THR A 28 -2.95 24.60 14.93
C THR A 28 -2.10 23.33 14.90
N GLY A 29 -2.57 22.27 14.22
CA GLY A 29 -1.84 21.04 13.96
C GLY A 29 -2.66 20.08 13.08
N CYS A 30 -1.99 19.27 12.26
CA CYS A 30 -2.63 18.22 11.47
C CYS A 30 -1.88 16.89 11.59
N ASN A 31 -2.61 15.79 11.44
CA ASN A 31 -2.05 14.45 11.33
C ASN A 31 -2.70 13.76 10.13
N PHE A 32 -1.88 13.29 9.20
CA PHE A 32 -2.34 12.56 8.01
C PHE A 32 -1.35 11.44 7.68
N GLY A 33 -1.84 10.32 7.16
CA GLY A 33 -1.02 9.20 6.75
C GLY A 33 -1.70 8.37 5.66
N SER A 34 -0.89 7.71 4.82
CA SER A 34 -1.34 6.74 3.82
C SER A 34 -0.66 5.39 4.09
N HIS A 35 -1.37 4.31 3.79
CA HIS A 35 -0.86 2.95 3.97
C HIS A 35 -1.01 2.18 2.66
N GLN A 36 0.12 1.75 2.09
CA GLN A 36 0.13 0.84 0.95
C GLN A 36 0.10 -0.60 1.46
N SER A 37 -0.92 -1.36 1.05
CA SER A 37 -0.96 -2.81 1.29
C SER A 37 0.24 -3.47 0.61
N LYS A 38 1.13 -4.09 1.39
CA LYS A 38 2.18 -4.96 0.85
C LYS A 38 1.55 -6.31 0.51
N THR A 39 1.61 -6.71 -0.76
CA THR A 39 1.19 -8.05 -1.18
C THR A 39 2.06 -9.08 -0.47
N ALA A 40 1.43 -9.95 0.31
CA ALA A 40 2.08 -11.11 0.90
C ALA A 40 2.26 -12.20 -0.16
N THR A 41 3.18 -12.03 -1.11
CA THR A 41 3.67 -13.18 -1.86
C THR A 41 4.71 -13.87 -0.99
N ALA A 42 4.24 -14.69 -0.06
CA ALA A 42 5.07 -15.74 0.51
C ALA A 42 5.28 -16.77 -0.60
N SER A 43 6.36 -16.66 -1.38
CA SER A 43 6.87 -17.82 -2.08
C SER A 43 7.26 -18.82 -0.99
N SER A 44 6.45 -19.85 -0.78
CA SER A 44 6.86 -20.99 0.03
C SER A 44 8.08 -21.59 -0.65
N GLU A 45 9.26 -21.22 -0.20
CA GLU A 45 10.48 -21.95 -0.48
C GLU A 45 10.26 -23.35 0.11
N TYR A 46 9.93 -24.31 -0.75
CA TYR A 46 9.97 -25.71 -0.39
C TYR A 46 11.42 -26.04 -0.08
N THR A 47 11.79 -25.95 1.20
CA THR A 47 12.97 -26.60 1.76
C THR A 47 12.51 -27.58 2.83
N GLN A 48 11.90 -28.69 2.39
CA GLN A 48 11.96 -29.90 3.18
C GLN A 48 13.08 -30.77 2.66
N ASN A 49 14.14 -30.76 3.46
CA ASN A 49 15.18 -31.77 3.55
C ASN A 49 14.73 -33.13 2.99
N GLY A 50 15.21 -33.46 1.78
CA GLY A 50 15.17 -34.78 1.16
C GLY A 50 13.85 -35.54 1.16
N SER A 51 12.98 -35.29 0.19
CA SER A 51 12.24 -36.34 -0.54
C SER A 51 11.54 -35.77 -1.77
N GLY A 52 11.88 -36.32 -2.94
CA GLY A 52 11.35 -35.94 -4.23
C GLY A 52 9.82 -35.92 -4.27
N GLY A 53 9.29 -34.98 -5.06
CA GLY A 53 7.87 -34.69 -5.15
C GLY A 53 7.01 -35.82 -5.69
N SER A 54 5.70 -35.65 -5.49
CA SER A 54 4.53 -36.14 -6.27
C SER A 54 3.30 -35.93 -5.36
N ASN A 55 2.12 -35.42 -5.78
CA ASN A 55 1.41 -35.56 -7.04
C ASN A 55 0.57 -34.29 -7.33
N VAL A 56 0.90 -33.54 -8.39
CA VAL A 56 -0.09 -32.67 -9.04
C VAL A 56 -0.84 -33.58 -10.01
N ALA A 57 -2.12 -33.83 -9.74
CA ALA A 57 -2.98 -34.60 -10.63
C ALA A 57 -2.88 -34.05 -12.06
N GLY A 58 -2.36 -34.85 -12.99
CA GLY A 58 -2.14 -34.48 -14.40
C GLY A 58 -0.81 -33.77 -14.72
N GLY A 59 0.22 -33.97 -13.89
CA GLY A 59 1.49 -33.23 -13.92
C GLY A 59 2.23 -33.17 -15.26
N TRP A 60 3.08 -32.16 -15.37
CA TRP A 60 4.02 -31.96 -16.46
C TRP A 60 5.43 -32.41 -16.03
N ASP A 61 6.10 -33.20 -16.86
CA ASP A 61 7.52 -33.52 -16.71
C ASP A 61 8.37 -32.32 -17.14
N ARG A 62 9.09 -31.71 -16.18
CA ARG A 62 9.96 -30.55 -16.44
C ARG A 62 11.30 -30.92 -17.06
N ILE A 63 11.72 -32.19 -16.99
CA ILE A 63 12.99 -32.66 -17.55
C ILE A 63 12.79 -33.05 -19.01
N GLY A 64 11.72 -33.79 -19.31
CA GLY A 64 11.34 -34.17 -20.66
C GLY A 64 10.44 -33.16 -21.40
N ASN A 65 10.02 -32.08 -20.73
CA ASN A 65 9.08 -31.06 -21.23
C ASN A 65 7.82 -31.66 -21.90
N LYS A 66 7.18 -32.62 -21.24
CA LYS A 66 5.96 -33.27 -21.76
C LYS A 66 4.96 -33.54 -20.65
N LYS A 67 3.67 -33.56 -20.99
CA LYS A 67 2.61 -33.91 -20.05
C LYS A 67 2.68 -35.41 -19.75
N TYR A 68 2.52 -35.82 -18.49
CA TYR A 68 2.34 -37.24 -18.18
C TYR A 68 1.01 -37.69 -18.81
N ALA A 69 1.10 -38.62 -19.76
CA ALA A 69 -0.05 -39.25 -20.42
C ALA A 69 -0.68 -40.31 -19.52
#